data_AF-A0A452U2V3-F1
#
_entry.id   AF-A0A452U2V3-F1
#
_cell.length_a   1.000
_cell.length_b   1.000
_cell.length_c   1.000
_cell.angle_alpha   90.00
_cell.angle_beta   90.00
_cell.angle_gamma   90.00
#
_symmetry.space_group_name_H-M   'P 1'
#
loop_
_entity.id
_entity.type
_entity.pdbx_description
1 polymer ?
#
loop_
_entity_poly.entity_id
_entity_poly.type
_entity_poly.pdbx_seq_one_letter_code
_entity_poly.pdbx_strand_id
1 'polypeptide(L)'
;RRGGIHTSAQCKLRYGPLAYILGERTTKRFTEYSKVITVDGNICSGKGKLAKEIAEKLGLKHFPEAGVHYADSTTGDGRSWLYASRLLQYADALEHLLSTGQGVVLERSIFSDFVFLEAMYSQGFIRKQCVDHYNEVKKVTIAEYLPPHVVVYIDVPVPEIQSRIQKKGNPHEMKITSAYLQDIENSYKKTFLPEMSEKCEVLQYNAREAQDAEKVVEDIEYLEYNKGPWLKQNDRTLHHLRMLVQNKLEVLNYTTIPVYLPEVTIGAHQSDRIFQKFTELPGRRYCPGYNADVGDKWIWLK
;
A
#
# COMPACT_ATOMS: atom_id res chain seq x y z
N ARG A 1 11.41 -1.19 20.53
CA ARG A 1 9.97 -1.19 20.22
C ARG A 1 9.70 -2.38 19.30
N ARG A 2 8.89 -3.36 19.74
CA ARG A 2 8.68 -4.63 19.00
C ARG A 2 7.94 -4.35 17.69
N GLY A 3 8.48 -4.84 16.56
CA GLY A 3 7.83 -4.75 15.25
C GLY A 3 6.51 -5.52 15.26
N GLY A 4 5.40 -4.80 15.18
CA GLY A 4 4.09 -5.38 15.01
C GLY A 4 3.86 -5.70 13.53
N ILE A 5 3.70 -6.98 13.20
CA ILE A 5 3.12 -7.37 11.90
C ILE A 5 1.73 -6.75 11.84
N HIS A 6 1.42 -6.05 10.74
CA HIS A 6 0.12 -5.43 10.53
C HIS A 6 -0.97 -6.47 10.82
N THR A 7 -1.76 -6.20 11.86
CA THR A 7 -2.92 -7.00 12.21
C THR A 7 -4.08 -6.03 12.07
N SER A 8 -4.92 -6.25 11.06
CA SER A 8 -6.10 -5.42 10.85
C SER A 8 -7.01 -5.52 12.08
N ALA A 9 -7.85 -4.49 12.27
CA ALA A 9 -8.83 -4.47 13.34
C ALA A 9 -9.75 -5.70 13.23
N GLN A 10 -9.83 -6.49 14.30
CA GLN A 10 -10.68 -7.68 14.39
C GLN A 10 -12.16 -7.29 14.22
N CYS A 11 -12.70 -7.45 13.01
CA CYS A 11 -14.14 -7.39 12.82
C CYS A 11 -14.74 -8.73 13.30
N LYS A 12 -15.53 -8.68 14.39
CA LYS A 12 -16.09 -9.86 15.09
C LYS A 12 -17.08 -10.69 14.26
N LEU A 13 -17.55 -10.17 13.12
CA LEU A 13 -18.39 -10.89 12.17
C LEU A 13 -17.81 -10.72 10.77
N ARG A 14 -17.49 -11.84 10.13
CA ARG A 14 -17.05 -11.82 8.74
C ARG A 14 -18.24 -11.52 7.84
N TYR A 15 -18.14 -10.49 7.01
CA TYR A 15 -19.07 -10.30 5.91
C TYR A 15 -19.01 -11.53 4.98
N GLY A 16 -20.16 -11.90 4.42
CA GLY A 16 -20.29 -13.12 3.65
C GLY A 16 -21.50 -13.09 2.72
N PRO A 17 -21.73 -14.16 1.94
CA PRO A 17 -22.86 -14.25 1.03
C PRO A 17 -24.22 -14.05 1.73
N LEU A 18 -24.36 -14.54 2.96
CA LEU A 18 -25.57 -14.37 3.76
C LEU A 18 -25.84 -12.89 4.07
N ALA A 19 -24.84 -12.11 4.48
CA ALA A 19 -25.00 -10.68 4.75
C ALA A 19 -25.43 -9.91 3.49
N TYR A 20 -24.88 -10.30 2.33
CA TYR A 20 -25.27 -9.73 1.04
C TYR A 20 -26.73 -10.07 0.64
N ILE A 21 -27.17 -11.31 0.88
CA ILE A 21 -28.56 -11.75 0.66
C ILE A 21 -29.51 -11.02 1.61
N LEU A 22 -29.12 -10.85 2.88
CA LEU A 22 -29.88 -10.11 3.91
C LEU A 22 -29.95 -8.59 3.64
N GLY A 23 -29.32 -8.10 2.57
CA GLY A 23 -29.50 -6.74 2.07
C GLY A 23 -28.36 -5.77 2.41
N GLU A 24 -27.25 -6.24 2.99
CA GLU A 24 -26.03 -5.45 3.17
C GLU A 24 -25.33 -5.26 1.82
N ARG A 25 -25.76 -4.23 1.07
CA ARG A 25 -25.17 -3.82 -0.21
C ARG A 25 -24.12 -2.75 0.03
N THR A 26 -22.99 -2.86 -0.66
CA THR A 26 -21.89 -1.90 -0.57
C THR A 26 -22.29 -0.56 -1.16
N THR A 27 -22.93 -0.53 -2.34
CA THR A 27 -23.35 0.72 -3.03
C THR A 27 -24.23 1.62 -2.18
N LYS A 28 -25.08 1.06 -1.31
CA LYS A 28 -25.92 1.84 -0.39
C LYS A 28 -25.12 2.71 0.59
N ARG A 29 -23.86 2.35 0.85
CA ARG A 29 -22.95 3.09 1.74
C ARG A 29 -22.02 4.03 0.97
N PHE A 30 -21.97 3.91 -0.36
CA PHE A 30 -21.15 4.81 -1.17
C PHE A 30 -21.79 6.20 -1.21
N THR A 31 -20.96 7.18 -0.93
CA THR A 31 -21.24 8.61 -1.04
C THR A 31 -20.28 9.21 -2.06
N GLU A 32 -20.49 10.48 -2.42
CA GLU A 32 -19.59 11.19 -3.33
C GLU A 32 -18.16 11.32 -2.76
N TYR A 33 -18.03 11.33 -1.43
CA TYR A 33 -16.75 11.37 -0.70
C TYR A 33 -16.09 9.99 -0.50
N SER A 34 -16.71 8.91 -0.96
CA SER A 34 -16.18 7.54 -0.86
C SER A 34 -15.11 7.27 -1.91
N LYS A 35 -13.99 8.00 -1.84
CA LYS A 35 -12.92 7.96 -2.84
C LYS A 35 -11.62 7.40 -2.25
N VAL A 36 -10.84 6.73 -3.11
CA VAL A 36 -9.47 6.33 -2.79
C VAL A 36 -8.53 7.35 -3.41
N ILE A 37 -7.78 8.05 -2.58
CA ILE A 37 -6.81 9.07 -2.99
C ILE A 37 -5.42 8.56 -2.62
N THR A 38 -4.50 8.58 -3.57
CA THR A 38 -3.11 8.18 -3.34
C THR A 38 -2.20 9.39 -3.52
N VAL A 39 -1.40 9.72 -2.50
CA VAL A 39 -0.38 10.76 -2.58
C VAL A 39 0.95 10.12 -2.91
N ASP A 40 1.45 10.42 -4.12
CA ASP A 40 2.68 9.91 -4.68
C ASP A 40 3.74 11.02 -4.82
N GLY A 41 5.00 10.59 -4.85
CA GLY A 41 6.13 11.51 -4.97
C GLY A 41 7.44 10.88 -4.53
N ASN A 42 8.53 11.58 -4.84
CA ASN A 42 9.88 11.13 -4.53
C ASN A 42 10.13 11.07 -3.01
N ILE A 43 11.26 10.48 -2.61
CA ILE A 43 11.68 10.38 -1.20
C ILE A 43 11.80 11.79 -0.61
N CYS A 44 11.30 11.99 0.62
CA CYS A 44 11.32 13.29 1.31
C CYS A 44 10.60 14.46 0.59
N SER A 45 9.62 14.18 -0.28
CA SER A 45 8.79 15.21 -0.91
C SER A 45 7.84 15.94 0.05
N GLY A 46 7.61 15.41 1.25
CA GLY A 46 6.63 15.93 2.21
C GLY A 46 5.25 15.27 2.13
N LYS A 47 5.12 14.20 1.31
CA LYS A 47 3.86 13.49 1.05
C LYS A 47 3.03 13.12 2.29
N GLY A 48 3.67 12.66 3.37
CA GLY A 48 2.94 12.20 4.55
C GLY A 48 2.33 13.34 5.37
N LYS A 49 2.84 14.56 5.25
CA LYS A 49 2.19 15.73 5.85
C LYS A 49 0.95 16.13 5.04
N LEU A 50 1.10 16.24 3.71
CA LEU A 50 -0.01 16.56 2.81
C LEU A 50 -1.13 15.52 2.90
N ALA A 51 -0.79 14.22 2.92
CA ALA A 51 -1.77 13.14 3.02
C ALA A 51 -2.62 13.22 4.31
N LYS A 52 -2.02 13.66 5.42
CA LYS A 52 -2.75 13.87 6.68
C LYS A 52 -3.67 15.08 6.60
N GLU A 53 -3.18 16.20 6.07
CA GLU A 53 -3.98 17.42 5.94
C GLU A 53 -5.17 17.23 5.00
N ILE A 54 -4.99 16.51 3.87
CA ILE A 54 -6.10 16.13 2.97
C ILE A 54 -7.11 15.24 3.71
N ALA A 55 -6.63 14.24 4.46
CA ALA A 55 -7.50 13.33 5.18
C ALA A 55 -8.32 14.04 6.27
N GLU A 56 -7.72 14.98 7.00
CA GLU A 56 -8.41 15.76 8.03
C GLU A 56 -9.47 16.69 7.43
N LYS A 57 -9.18 17.35 6.31
CA LYS A 57 -10.11 18.29 5.65
C LYS A 57 -11.31 17.60 4.99
N LEU A 58 -11.05 16.51 4.26
CA LEU A 58 -12.10 15.74 3.58
C LEU A 58 -12.78 14.71 4.50
N GLY A 59 -12.36 14.60 5.77
CA GLY A 59 -12.89 13.61 6.71
C GLY A 59 -12.60 12.16 6.30
N LEU A 60 -11.51 11.92 5.56
CA LEU A 60 -11.11 10.62 5.06
C LEU A 60 -10.19 9.90 6.05
N LYS A 61 -10.10 8.58 5.93
CA LYS A 61 -9.15 7.82 6.75
C LYS A 61 -7.75 7.87 6.15
N HIS A 62 -6.80 8.40 6.89
CA HIS A 62 -5.37 8.37 6.52
C HIS A 62 -4.75 7.01 6.87
N PHE A 63 -4.04 6.41 5.93
CA PHE A 63 -3.13 5.30 6.20
C PHE A 63 -1.69 5.75 5.95
N PRO A 64 -0.80 5.66 6.96
CA PRO A 64 0.61 6.04 6.82
C PRO A 64 1.37 5.09 5.88
N GLU A 65 2.50 5.53 5.33
CA GLU A 65 3.33 4.71 4.42
C GLU A 65 3.70 3.35 5.04
N ALA A 66 3.37 2.24 4.34
CA ALA A 66 3.87 0.92 4.68
C ALA A 66 5.39 0.87 4.52
N GLY A 67 6.13 0.94 5.63
CA GLY A 67 7.57 0.72 5.57
C GLY A 67 8.44 1.15 6.76
N VAL A 68 7.94 1.89 7.75
CA VAL A 68 8.85 2.56 8.71
C VAL A 68 9.52 1.64 9.75
N HIS A 69 9.08 0.40 9.95
CA HIS A 69 9.62 -0.48 11.01
C HIS A 69 10.40 -1.71 10.54
N TYR A 70 10.55 -1.93 9.23
CA TYR A 70 11.12 -3.18 8.69
C TYR A 70 12.40 -3.00 7.85
N ALA A 71 12.75 -1.77 7.49
CA ALA A 71 13.89 -1.49 6.60
C ALA A 71 15.27 -1.61 7.29
N ASP A 72 15.33 -1.76 8.62
CA ASP A 72 16.58 -1.71 9.38
C ASP A 72 17.35 -3.04 9.48
N SER A 73 16.84 -4.15 8.94
CA SER A 73 17.64 -5.36 8.83
C SER A 73 18.26 -5.44 7.44
N THR A 74 19.58 -5.30 7.42
CA THR A 74 20.60 -5.44 6.37
C THR A 74 20.55 -6.77 5.57
N THR A 75 19.39 -7.17 5.08
CA THR A 75 19.20 -8.38 4.27
C THR A 75 18.56 -7.94 2.97
N GLY A 76 19.11 -8.39 1.84
CA GLY A 76 18.74 -7.95 0.48
C GLY A 76 17.28 -8.21 0.07
N ASP A 77 16.46 -8.76 0.96
CA ASP A 77 15.17 -9.39 0.71
C ASP A 77 14.00 -8.43 1.03
N GLY A 78 14.28 -7.21 1.48
CA GLY A 78 13.26 -6.29 2.01
C GLY A 78 12.23 -5.78 1.01
N ARG A 79 12.40 -5.96 -0.31
CA ARG A 79 11.54 -5.28 -1.32
C ARG A 79 10.33 -6.06 -1.78
N SER A 80 10.48 -7.36 -2.04
CA SER A 80 9.30 -8.21 -2.23
C SER A 80 8.39 -8.14 -1.00
N TRP A 81 9.00 -7.97 0.18
CA TRP A 81 8.30 -7.72 1.43
C TRP A 81 7.62 -6.34 1.49
N LEU A 82 8.26 -5.27 1.02
CA LEU A 82 7.64 -3.94 0.91
C LEU A 82 6.44 -3.95 -0.03
N TYR A 83 6.56 -4.65 -1.18
CA TYR A 83 5.45 -4.84 -2.11
C TYR A 83 4.27 -5.55 -1.43
N ALA A 84 4.52 -6.69 -0.77
CA ALA A 84 3.50 -7.43 -0.04
C ALA A 84 2.87 -6.59 1.09
N SER A 85 3.66 -5.78 1.79
CA SER A 85 3.17 -4.87 2.84
C SER A 85 2.25 -3.78 2.28
N ARG A 86 2.59 -3.21 1.11
CA ARG A 86 1.75 -2.23 0.41
C ARG A 86 0.49 -2.86 -0.16
N LEU A 87 0.58 -4.09 -0.66
CA LEU A 87 -0.58 -4.86 -1.13
C LEU A 87 -1.58 -5.08 0.01
N LEU A 88 -1.07 -5.47 1.18
CA LEU A 88 -1.89 -5.67 2.37
C LEU A 88 -2.51 -4.36 2.85
N GLN A 89 -1.75 -3.26 2.88
CA GLN A 89 -2.27 -1.93 3.19
C GLN A 89 -3.38 -1.48 2.23
N TYR A 90 -3.22 -1.74 0.92
CA TYR A 90 -4.25 -1.43 -0.07
C TYR A 90 -5.51 -2.26 0.14
N ALA A 91 -5.35 -3.55 0.48
CA ALA A 91 -6.48 -4.40 0.84
C ALA A 91 -7.20 -3.90 2.10
N ASP A 92 -6.49 -3.41 3.11
CA ASP A 92 -7.10 -2.79 4.30
C ASP A 92 -7.81 -1.47 3.99
N ALA A 93 -7.24 -0.66 3.08
CA ALA A 93 -7.87 0.56 2.60
C ALA A 93 -9.18 0.27 1.84
N LEU A 94 -9.17 -0.71 0.94
CA LEU A 94 -10.36 -1.15 0.22
C LEU A 94 -11.39 -1.79 1.15
N GLU A 95 -10.96 -2.59 2.12
CA GLU A 95 -11.86 -3.17 3.12
C GLU A 95 -12.55 -2.07 3.93
N HIS A 96 -11.80 -1.05 4.38
CA HIS A 96 -12.34 0.10 5.10
C HIS A 96 -13.37 0.85 4.25
N LEU A 97 -13.02 1.13 2.98
CA LEU A 97 -13.91 1.85 2.06
C LEU A 97 -15.19 1.06 1.76
N LEU A 98 -15.08 -0.23 1.46
CA LEU A 98 -16.24 -1.08 1.10
C LEU A 98 -17.13 -1.42 2.30
N SER A 99 -16.58 -1.42 3.51
CA SER A 99 -17.34 -1.69 4.74
C SER A 99 -17.99 -0.44 5.31
N THR A 100 -17.28 0.69 5.38
CA THR A 100 -17.77 1.91 6.03
C THR A 100 -18.38 2.91 5.06
N GLY A 101 -17.99 2.89 3.79
CA GLY A 101 -18.29 3.96 2.84
C GLY A 101 -17.41 5.21 3.04
N GLN A 102 -16.49 5.24 4.00
CA GLN A 102 -15.58 6.36 4.15
C GLN A 102 -14.44 6.28 3.13
N GLY A 103 -14.12 7.40 2.46
CA GLY A 103 -12.96 7.46 1.59
C GLY A 103 -11.64 7.33 2.35
N VAL A 104 -10.58 7.05 1.61
CA VAL A 104 -9.27 6.69 2.17
C VAL A 104 -8.17 7.45 1.45
N VAL A 105 -7.21 7.97 2.23
CA VAL A 105 -5.98 8.58 1.73
C VAL A 105 -4.81 7.65 2.03
N LEU A 106 -4.05 7.28 1.00
CA LEU A 106 -2.89 6.42 1.08
C LEU A 106 -1.62 7.18 0.70
N GLU A 107 -0.53 6.91 1.43
CA GLU A 107 0.80 7.36 1.06
C GLU A 107 1.50 6.31 0.19
N ARG A 108 1.62 6.60 -1.11
CA ARG A 108 2.04 5.66 -2.16
C ARG A 108 1.13 4.42 -2.27
N SER A 109 1.09 3.84 -3.46
CA SER A 109 0.25 2.69 -3.74
C SER A 109 1.08 1.53 -4.30
N ILE A 110 0.42 0.39 -4.51
CA ILE A 110 1.01 -0.75 -5.23
C ILE A 110 1.40 -0.34 -6.65
N PHE A 111 0.65 0.60 -7.24
CA PHE A 111 0.90 1.08 -8.59
C PHE A 111 2.18 1.90 -8.70
N SER A 112 2.65 2.56 -7.65
CA SER A 112 3.89 3.34 -7.67
C SER A 112 5.15 2.57 -7.22
N ASP A 113 5.01 1.33 -6.75
CA ASP A 113 6.17 0.55 -6.25
C ASP A 113 7.18 0.19 -7.35
N PHE A 114 6.72 -0.08 -8.57
CA PHE A 114 7.61 -0.48 -9.66
C PHE A 114 8.64 0.59 -10.02
N VAL A 115 8.35 1.87 -9.75
CA VAL A 115 9.28 2.98 -9.98
C VAL A 115 10.56 2.81 -9.16
N PHE A 116 10.44 2.33 -7.91
CA PHE A 116 11.60 2.04 -7.07
C PHE A 116 12.38 0.82 -7.56
N LEU A 117 11.67 -0.16 -8.12
CA LEU A 117 12.26 -1.39 -8.64
C LEU A 117 13.08 -1.10 -9.92
N GLU A 118 12.52 -0.31 -10.85
CA GLU A 118 13.21 0.18 -12.05
C GLU A 118 14.45 1.02 -11.72
N ALA A 119 14.32 2.01 -10.85
CA ALA A 119 15.44 2.88 -10.50
C ALA A 119 16.61 2.09 -9.88
N MET A 120 16.33 1.00 -9.16
CA MET A 120 17.40 0.17 -8.58
C MET A 120 17.96 -0.85 -9.57
N TYR A 121 17.20 -1.23 -10.59
CA TYR A 121 17.73 -1.96 -11.74
C TYR A 121 18.69 -1.08 -12.56
N SER A 122 18.34 0.20 -12.81
CA SER A 122 19.21 1.17 -13.49
C SER A 122 20.53 1.41 -12.76
N GLN A 123 20.51 1.43 -11.42
CA GLN A 123 21.70 1.53 -10.59
C GLN A 123 22.49 0.21 -10.45
N GLY A 124 22.00 -0.90 -11.01
CA GLY A 124 22.68 -2.20 -10.96
C GLY A 124 22.59 -2.91 -9.60
N PHE A 125 21.70 -2.48 -8.70
CA PHE A 125 21.50 -3.15 -7.40
C PHE A 125 20.75 -4.48 -7.51
N ILE A 126 20.01 -4.68 -8.59
CA ILE A 126 19.12 -5.82 -8.79
C ILE A 126 19.43 -6.52 -10.11
N ARG A 127 19.40 -7.86 -10.10
CA ARG A 127 19.52 -8.68 -11.31
C ARG A 127 18.25 -8.66 -12.14
N LYS A 128 18.38 -8.80 -13.46
CA LYS A 128 17.23 -8.84 -14.39
C LYS A 128 16.17 -9.89 -13.99
N GLN A 129 16.60 -11.08 -13.56
CA GLN A 129 15.71 -12.15 -13.10
C GLN A 129 14.78 -11.73 -11.95
N CYS A 130 15.24 -10.88 -11.04
CA CYS A 130 14.40 -10.35 -9.96
C CYS A 130 13.36 -9.36 -10.49
N VAL A 131 13.69 -8.59 -11.53
CA VAL A 131 12.74 -7.68 -12.19
C VAL A 131 11.66 -8.49 -12.92
N ASP A 132 12.05 -9.56 -13.61
CA ASP A 132 11.12 -10.46 -14.29
C ASP A 132 10.15 -11.11 -13.30
N HIS A 133 10.66 -11.63 -12.16
CA HIS A 133 9.83 -12.17 -11.09
C HIS A 133 8.88 -11.13 -10.48
N TYR A 134 9.36 -9.90 -10.23
CA TYR A 134 8.50 -8.83 -9.75
C TYR A 134 7.38 -8.51 -10.75
N ASN A 135 7.68 -8.50 -12.04
CA ASN A 135 6.68 -8.24 -13.08
C ASN A 135 5.62 -9.35 -13.18
N GLU A 136 6.00 -10.62 -12.95
CA GLU A 136 5.05 -11.73 -12.85
C GLU A 136 4.10 -11.55 -11.67
N VAL A 137 4.65 -11.29 -10.48
CA VAL A 137 3.84 -11.02 -9.26
C VAL A 137 2.92 -9.83 -9.47
N LYS A 138 3.46 -8.72 -10.01
CA LYS A 138 2.70 -7.49 -10.31
C LYS A 138 1.54 -7.77 -11.26
N LYS A 139 1.75 -8.56 -12.32
CA LYS A 139 0.73 -8.84 -13.33
C LYS A 139 -0.46 -9.62 -12.78
N VAL A 140 -0.20 -10.60 -11.90
CA VAL A 140 -1.26 -11.44 -11.31
C VAL A 140 -2.02 -10.65 -10.25
N THR A 141 -1.31 -9.95 -9.36
CA THR A 141 -1.92 -9.24 -8.23
C THR A 141 -2.69 -7.99 -8.65
N ILE A 142 -2.12 -7.12 -9.50
CA ILE A 142 -2.76 -5.83 -9.85
C ILE A 142 -4.10 -6.02 -10.60
N ALA A 143 -4.24 -7.08 -11.38
CA ALA A 143 -5.44 -7.33 -12.17
C ALA A 143 -6.71 -7.54 -11.32
N GLU A 144 -6.56 -7.94 -10.06
CA GLU A 144 -7.68 -8.19 -9.14
C GLU A 144 -8.23 -6.91 -8.50
N TYR A 145 -7.44 -5.84 -8.47
CA TYR A 145 -7.78 -4.61 -7.76
C TYR A 145 -8.14 -3.47 -8.70
N LEU A 146 -9.06 -2.63 -8.23
CA LEU A 146 -9.38 -1.36 -8.89
C LEU A 146 -8.28 -0.34 -8.59
N PRO A 147 -7.89 0.50 -9.56
CA PRO A 147 -6.93 1.57 -9.34
C PRO A 147 -7.51 2.67 -8.44
N PRO A 148 -6.73 3.59 -7.87
CA PRO A 148 -7.28 4.70 -7.09
C PRO A 148 -8.18 5.63 -7.92
N HIS A 149 -8.91 6.54 -7.28
CA HIS A 149 -9.72 7.54 -8.00
C HIS A 149 -8.86 8.74 -8.41
N VAL A 150 -8.06 9.22 -7.47
CA VAL A 150 -7.17 10.38 -7.65
C VAL A 150 -5.75 9.99 -7.26
N VAL A 151 -4.80 10.33 -8.13
CA VAL A 151 -3.37 10.27 -7.83
C VAL A 151 -2.86 11.70 -7.72
N VAL A 152 -2.40 12.08 -6.52
CA VAL A 152 -1.77 13.37 -6.27
C VAL A 152 -0.26 13.18 -6.33
N TYR A 153 0.37 13.67 -7.40
CA TYR A 153 1.82 13.61 -7.58
C TYR A 153 2.48 14.93 -7.19
N ILE A 154 3.44 14.86 -6.27
CA ILE A 154 4.23 16.02 -5.85
C ILE A 154 5.56 16.04 -6.61
N ASP A 155 5.73 17.01 -7.51
CA ASP A 155 6.98 17.26 -8.21
C ASP A 155 7.91 18.11 -7.32
N VAL A 156 9.05 17.51 -6.97
CA VAL A 156 10.11 18.17 -6.20
C VAL A 156 11.43 17.88 -6.91
N PRO A 157 12.20 18.90 -7.30
CA PRO A 157 13.43 18.68 -8.04
C PRO A 157 14.49 17.98 -7.15
N VAL A 158 15.28 17.08 -7.75
CA VAL A 158 16.31 16.28 -7.03
C VAL A 158 17.24 17.10 -6.14
N PRO A 159 17.77 18.28 -6.56
CA PRO A 159 18.64 19.08 -5.70
C PRO A 159 17.97 19.55 -4.40
N GLU A 160 16.67 19.85 -4.46
CA GLU A 160 15.89 20.23 -3.29
C GLU A 160 15.65 19.02 -2.38
N ILE A 161 15.37 17.85 -2.97
CA ILE A 161 15.22 16.59 -2.23
C ILE A 161 16.49 16.27 -1.44
N GLN A 162 17.67 16.41 -2.07
CA GLN A 162 18.94 16.17 -1.39
C GLN A 162 19.15 17.12 -0.21
N SER A 163 18.80 18.40 -0.39
CA SER A 163 18.86 19.38 0.68
C SER A 163 17.90 19.02 1.83
N ARG A 164 16.71 18.50 1.53
CA ARG A 164 15.74 18.02 2.54
C ARG A 164 16.23 16.77 3.26
N ILE A 165 16.86 15.83 2.56
CA ILE A 165 17.46 14.62 3.15
C ILE A 165 18.58 15.00 4.12
N GLN A 166 19.45 15.95 3.74
CA GLN A 166 20.50 16.46 4.61
C GLN A 166 19.93 17.12 5.88
N LYS A 167 18.87 17.93 5.75
CA LYS A 167 18.18 18.56 6.89
C LYS A 167 17.52 17.55 7.83
N LYS A 168 17.01 16.43 7.31
CA LYS A 168 16.34 15.39 8.10
C LYS A 168 17.33 14.59 8.98
N GLY A 169 18.61 14.55 8.62
CA GLY A 169 19.66 14.06 9.53
C GLY A 169 19.80 12.54 9.63
N ASN A 170 19.05 11.75 8.88
CA ASN A 170 19.05 10.29 9.00
C ASN A 170 20.30 9.66 8.35
N PRO A 171 21.17 8.94 9.10
CA PRO A 171 22.43 8.42 8.58
C PRO A 171 22.28 7.41 7.43
N HIS A 172 21.18 6.64 7.43
CA HIS A 172 20.89 5.64 6.40
C HIS A 172 20.33 6.28 5.11
N GLU A 173 19.54 7.35 5.23
CA GLU A 173 18.97 8.05 4.08
C GLU A 173 20.00 8.98 3.40
N MET A 174 21.04 9.41 4.12
CA MET A 174 22.13 10.22 3.55
C MET A 174 23.02 9.46 2.56
N LYS A 175 23.02 8.12 2.58
CA LYS A 175 23.83 7.30 1.67
C LYS A 175 23.24 7.17 0.27
N ILE A 176 22.07 7.77 0.02
CA ILE A 176 21.36 7.67 -1.25
C ILE A 176 22.06 8.52 -2.32
N THR A 177 22.31 7.94 -3.50
CA THR A 177 22.97 8.62 -4.62
C THR A 177 22.01 9.59 -5.32
N SER A 178 22.55 10.70 -5.86
CA SER A 178 21.79 11.64 -6.71
C SER A 178 21.19 10.95 -7.93
N ALA A 179 21.97 10.08 -8.58
CA ALA A 179 21.57 9.34 -9.76
C ALA A 179 20.34 8.47 -9.48
N TYR A 180 20.28 7.83 -8.31
CA TYR A 180 19.12 7.02 -7.94
C TYR A 180 17.84 7.85 -7.78
N LEU A 181 17.93 9.04 -7.18
CA LEU A 181 16.78 9.95 -7.05
C LEU A 181 16.30 10.47 -8.39
N GLN A 182 17.23 10.72 -9.32
CA GLN A 182 16.93 11.13 -10.69
C GLN A 182 16.25 10.00 -11.48
N ASP A 183 16.71 8.76 -11.33
CA ASP A 183 16.10 7.59 -11.96
C ASP A 183 14.67 7.37 -11.47
N ILE A 184 14.41 7.55 -10.16
CA ILE A 184 13.04 7.51 -9.61
C ILE A 184 12.17 8.57 -10.28
N GLU A 185 12.64 9.82 -10.36
CA GLU A 185 11.88 10.91 -10.97
C GLU A 185 11.59 10.63 -12.46
N ASN A 186 12.58 10.13 -13.19
CA ASN A 186 12.46 9.76 -14.59
C ASN A 186 11.43 8.63 -14.78
N SER A 187 11.46 7.57 -13.96
CA SER A 187 10.50 6.46 -14.03
C SER A 187 9.07 6.91 -13.65
N TYR A 188 8.91 7.83 -12.70
CA TYR A 188 7.61 8.45 -12.43
C TYR A 188 7.06 9.17 -13.67
N LYS A 189 7.85 10.06 -14.27
CA LYS A 189 7.43 10.90 -15.39
C LYS A 189 7.21 10.11 -16.68
N LYS A 190 8.05 9.10 -16.94
CA LYS A 190 8.03 8.33 -18.19
C LYS A 190 6.99 7.21 -18.22
N THR A 191 6.79 6.51 -17.10
CA THR A 191 5.98 5.28 -17.08
C THR A 191 4.73 5.45 -16.22
N PHE A 192 4.87 5.94 -14.99
CA PHE A 192 3.76 5.97 -14.02
C PHE A 192 2.68 6.99 -14.36
N LEU A 193 3.05 8.26 -14.63
CA LEU A 193 2.07 9.31 -14.91
C LEU A 193 1.23 9.02 -16.17
N PRO A 194 1.79 8.53 -17.29
CA PRO A 194 0.99 8.13 -18.45
C PRO A 194 0.06 6.93 -18.17
N GLU A 195 0.54 5.91 -17.45
CA GLU A 195 -0.30 4.75 -17.12
C GLU A 195 -1.48 5.14 -16.20
N MET A 196 -1.24 6.05 -15.25
CA MET A 196 -2.28 6.51 -14.34
C MET A 196 -3.27 7.48 -15.00
N SER A 197 -2.84 8.32 -15.94
CA SER A 197 -3.72 9.29 -16.61
C SER A 197 -4.79 8.61 -17.49
N GLU A 198 -4.51 7.40 -17.98
CA GLU A 198 -5.50 6.57 -18.70
C GLU A 198 -6.57 5.99 -17.76
N LYS A 199 -6.18 5.64 -16.53
CA LYS A 199 -7.02 4.87 -15.59
C LYS A 199 -7.75 5.76 -14.58
N CYS A 200 -7.16 6.89 -14.21
CA CYS A 200 -7.51 7.71 -13.04
C CYS A 200 -7.29 9.21 -13.34
N GLU A 201 -7.82 10.07 -12.48
CA GLU A 201 -7.47 11.49 -12.52
C GLU A 201 -6.14 11.72 -11.78
N VAL A 202 -5.23 12.44 -12.44
CA VAL A 202 -3.89 12.71 -11.93
C VAL A 202 -3.74 14.21 -11.71
N LEU A 203 -3.46 14.59 -10.47
CA LEU A 203 -3.17 15.97 -10.08
C LEU A 203 -1.67 16.11 -9.84
N GLN A 204 -1.03 17.07 -10.51
CA GLN A 204 0.40 17.33 -10.37
C GLN A 204 0.60 18.66 -9.67
N TYR A 205 1.37 18.65 -8.57
CA TYR A 205 1.66 19.85 -7.79
C TYR A 205 3.15 20.07 -7.65
N ASN A 206 3.57 21.32 -7.69
CA ASN A 206 4.93 21.70 -7.33
C ASN A 206 5.12 21.68 -5.81
N ALA A 207 6.37 21.60 -5.37
CA ALA A 207 6.77 21.64 -3.96
C ALA A 207 6.19 22.80 -3.13
N ARG A 208 5.90 23.96 -3.75
CA ARG A 208 5.30 25.13 -3.08
C ARG A 208 3.79 25.02 -2.97
N GLU A 209 3.15 24.58 -4.05
CA GLU A 209 1.69 24.41 -4.10
C GLU A 209 1.24 23.26 -3.21
N ALA A 210 2.05 22.21 -3.09
CA ALA A 210 1.81 21.09 -2.20
C ALA A 210 1.84 21.45 -0.69
N GLN A 211 2.23 22.68 -0.32
CA GLN A 211 2.10 23.16 1.06
C GLN A 211 0.69 23.70 1.35
N ASP A 212 -0.04 24.08 0.30
CA ASP A 212 -1.39 24.61 0.42
C ASP A 212 -2.40 23.47 0.22
N ALA A 213 -2.74 22.81 1.31
CA ALA A 213 -3.71 21.73 1.29
C ALA A 213 -5.15 22.21 1.02
N GLU A 214 -5.47 23.52 1.11
CA GLU A 214 -6.82 24.02 0.76
C GLU A 214 -7.02 23.93 -0.75
N LYS A 215 -6.06 24.48 -1.50
CA LYS A 215 -6.06 24.40 -2.97
C LYS A 215 -6.20 22.95 -3.47
N VAL A 216 -5.42 22.02 -2.88
CA VAL A 216 -5.48 20.60 -3.29
C VAL A 216 -6.85 19.98 -3.01
N VAL A 217 -7.48 20.35 -1.89
CA VAL A 217 -8.81 19.84 -1.53
C VAL A 217 -9.89 20.42 -2.45
N GLU A 218 -9.84 21.72 -2.74
CA GLU A 218 -10.73 22.36 -3.70
C GLU A 218 -10.62 21.69 -5.08
N ASP A 219 -9.40 21.48 -5.59
CA ASP A 219 -9.17 20.80 -6.86
C ASP A 219 -9.79 19.39 -6.85
N ILE A 220 -9.66 18.63 -5.76
CA ILE A 220 -10.24 17.28 -5.61
C ILE A 220 -11.77 17.30 -5.63
N GLU A 221 -12.39 18.32 -5.03
CA GLU A 221 -13.85 18.47 -5.00
C GLU A 221 -14.42 18.86 -6.36
N TYR A 222 -13.70 19.68 -7.13
CA TYR A 222 -14.11 20.10 -8.48
C TYR A 222 -13.85 19.05 -9.57
N LEU A 223 -13.14 17.96 -9.27
CA LEU A 223 -12.86 16.92 -10.25
C LEU A 223 -14.12 16.14 -10.66
N GLU A 224 -14.38 16.11 -11.96
CA GLU A 224 -15.39 15.22 -12.55
C GLU A 224 -14.81 13.83 -12.81
N TYR A 225 -15.31 12.83 -12.09
CA TYR A 225 -14.85 11.45 -12.20
C TYR A 225 -15.48 10.70 -13.38
N ASN A 226 -14.99 10.99 -14.58
CA ASN A 226 -15.48 10.36 -15.81
C ASN A 226 -14.63 9.16 -16.27
N LYS A 227 -13.46 8.96 -15.65
CA LYS A 227 -12.49 7.92 -16.03
C LYS A 227 -12.50 6.73 -15.06
N GLY A 228 -12.01 5.61 -15.57
CA GLY A 228 -11.67 4.43 -14.78
C GLY A 228 -12.76 3.36 -14.67
N PRO A 229 -12.39 2.16 -14.16
CA PRO A 229 -13.29 1.02 -14.07
C PRO A 229 -14.32 1.13 -12.94
N TRP A 230 -14.24 2.15 -12.08
CA TRP A 230 -15.12 2.35 -10.92
C TRP A 230 -16.59 2.53 -11.31
N LEU A 231 -16.86 3.28 -12.38
CA LEU A 231 -18.22 3.53 -12.86
C LEU A 231 -18.91 2.26 -13.39
N LYS A 232 -18.11 1.26 -13.83
CA LYS A 232 -18.63 0.00 -14.39
C LYS A 232 -18.91 -1.05 -13.31
N GLN A 233 -18.67 -0.74 -12.04
CA GLN A 233 -18.82 -1.70 -10.94
C GLN A 233 -20.28 -1.85 -10.52
N ASN A 234 -20.71 -3.10 -10.37
CA ASN A 234 -22.01 -3.47 -9.85
C ASN A 234 -21.88 -3.94 -8.40
N ASP A 235 -23.01 -4.03 -7.68
CA ASP A 235 -23.05 -4.59 -6.31
C ASP A 235 -22.37 -5.95 -6.20
N ARG A 236 -22.53 -6.80 -7.23
CA ARG A 236 -21.93 -8.13 -7.26
C ARG A 236 -20.41 -8.08 -7.38
N THR A 237 -19.87 -7.21 -8.23
CA THR A 237 -18.40 -7.11 -8.41
C THR A 237 -17.76 -6.53 -7.16
N LEU A 238 -18.38 -5.52 -6.55
CA LEU A 238 -17.94 -4.97 -5.26
C LEU A 238 -18.09 -5.97 -4.11
N HIS A 239 -19.10 -6.84 -4.13
CA HIS A 239 -19.23 -7.93 -3.16
C HIS A 239 -18.07 -8.93 -3.26
N HIS A 240 -17.72 -9.38 -4.48
CA HIS A 240 -16.59 -10.28 -4.69
C HIS A 240 -15.26 -9.62 -4.28
N LEU A 241 -15.06 -8.35 -4.64
CA LEU A 241 -13.89 -7.59 -4.21
C LEU A 241 -13.82 -7.49 -2.68
N ARG A 242 -14.95 -7.22 -2.00
CA ARG A 242 -15.03 -7.16 -0.53
C ARG A 242 -14.67 -8.50 0.12
N MET A 243 -15.13 -9.62 -0.44
CA MET A 243 -14.78 -10.97 0.04
C MET A 243 -13.28 -11.24 -0.08
N LEU A 244 -12.67 -10.85 -1.21
CA LEU A 244 -11.25 -11.01 -1.48
C LEU A 244 -10.40 -10.19 -0.50
N VAL A 245 -10.66 -8.88 -0.37
CA VAL A 245 -9.82 -7.99 0.47
C VAL A 245 -9.90 -8.31 1.97
N GLN A 246 -11.00 -8.93 2.41
CA GLN A 246 -11.19 -9.35 3.80
C GLN A 246 -10.30 -10.56 4.15
N ASN A 247 -9.96 -11.40 3.18
CA ASN A 247 -9.12 -12.57 3.37
C ASN A 247 -7.65 -12.24 3.04
N LYS A 248 -6.89 -11.78 4.05
CA LYS A 248 -5.49 -11.37 3.86
C LYS A 248 -4.56 -12.48 3.37
N LEU A 249 -4.87 -13.74 3.66
CA LEU A 249 -4.08 -14.87 3.15
C LEU A 249 -4.29 -15.07 1.64
N GLU A 250 -5.52 -14.87 1.16
CA GLU A 250 -5.86 -14.97 -0.26
C GLU A 250 -5.25 -13.80 -1.04
N VAL A 251 -5.31 -12.58 -0.50
CA VAL A 251 -4.60 -11.39 -1.02
C VAL A 251 -3.10 -11.66 -1.19
N LEU A 252 -2.48 -12.31 -0.21
CA LEU A 252 -1.03 -12.59 -0.23
C LEU A 252 -0.66 -13.85 -1.01
N ASN A 253 -1.61 -14.71 -1.39
CA ASN A 253 -1.34 -15.99 -2.03
C ASN A 253 -0.51 -15.83 -3.32
N TYR A 254 -0.84 -14.81 -4.12
CA TYR A 254 -0.14 -14.51 -5.37
C TYR A 254 1.18 -13.75 -5.19
N THR A 255 1.52 -13.32 -3.98
CA THR A 255 2.86 -12.74 -3.69
C THR A 255 3.91 -13.83 -3.50
N THR A 256 3.50 -15.05 -3.12
CA THR A 256 4.37 -16.20 -2.91
C THR A 256 4.32 -17.15 -4.11
N ILE A 257 4.83 -16.70 -5.26
CA ILE A 257 4.93 -17.53 -6.46
C ILE A 257 6.11 -18.52 -6.30
N PRO A 258 5.95 -19.80 -6.67
CA PRO A 258 7.01 -20.82 -6.55
C PRO A 258 8.10 -20.67 -7.64
N VAL A 259 8.70 -19.48 -7.74
CA VAL A 259 9.86 -19.18 -8.58
C VAL A 259 11.08 -19.04 -7.68
N TYR A 260 12.04 -19.94 -7.86
CA TYR A 260 13.20 -20.02 -6.98
C TYR A 260 14.29 -19.04 -7.40
N LEU A 261 14.32 -17.87 -6.76
CA LEU A 261 15.41 -16.91 -6.83
C LEU A 261 16.23 -16.94 -5.54
N PRO A 262 17.57 -16.89 -5.60
CA PRO A 262 18.39 -16.97 -4.39
C PRO A 262 18.25 -15.74 -3.47
N GLU A 263 17.76 -14.60 -3.96
CA GLU A 263 17.42 -13.42 -3.14
C GLU A 263 16.11 -13.55 -2.35
N VAL A 264 15.22 -14.46 -2.74
CA VAL A 264 13.89 -14.58 -2.12
C VAL A 264 13.69 -15.95 -1.48
N THR A 265 14.37 -16.97 -2.00
CA THR A 265 14.21 -18.36 -1.56
C THR A 265 14.95 -18.58 -0.25
N ILE A 266 14.18 -18.92 0.78
CA ILE A 266 14.72 -19.31 2.09
C ILE A 266 14.79 -20.84 2.15
N GLY A 267 15.94 -21.37 2.58
CA GLY A 267 16.12 -22.82 2.75
C GLY A 267 15.19 -23.40 3.81
N ALA A 268 14.72 -24.63 3.60
CA ALA A 268 13.71 -25.29 4.46
C ALA A 268 14.09 -25.30 5.95
N HIS A 269 15.34 -25.62 6.30
CA HIS A 269 15.81 -25.61 7.68
C HIS A 269 15.76 -24.23 8.34
N GLN A 270 16.09 -23.18 7.58
CA GLN A 270 16.02 -21.81 8.09
C GLN A 270 14.58 -21.37 8.28
N SER A 271 13.70 -21.70 7.33
CA SER A 271 12.26 -21.42 7.40
C SER A 271 11.61 -22.09 8.60
N ASP A 272 11.86 -23.39 8.83
CA ASP A 272 11.33 -24.13 9.98
C ASP A 272 11.80 -23.50 11.30
N ARG A 273 13.10 -23.17 11.41
CA ARG A 273 13.64 -22.49 12.59
C ARG A 273 12.99 -21.12 12.85
N ILE A 274 12.76 -20.32 11.80
CA ILE A 274 12.10 -19.01 11.93
C ILE A 274 10.63 -19.20 12.32
N PHE A 275 9.95 -20.19 11.74
CA PHE A 275 8.55 -20.49 12.03
C PHE A 275 8.33 -20.95 13.47
N GLN A 276 9.21 -21.81 14.00
CA GLN A 276 9.19 -22.21 15.41
C GLN A 276 9.38 -21.01 16.33
N LYS A 277 10.39 -20.17 16.07
CA LYS A 277 10.61 -18.92 16.82
C LYS A 277 9.42 -17.98 16.75
N PHE A 278 8.75 -17.88 15.61
CA PHE A 278 7.55 -17.06 15.44
C PHE A 278 6.39 -17.60 16.29
N THR A 279 6.21 -18.92 16.33
CA THR A 279 5.18 -19.61 17.10
C THR A 279 5.39 -19.48 18.61
N GLU A 280 6.64 -19.40 19.05
CA GLU A 280 7.01 -19.17 20.45
C GLU A 280 6.77 -17.72 20.93
N LEU A 281 6.54 -16.76 20.02
CA LEU A 281 6.23 -15.40 20.41
C LEU A 281 4.87 -15.32 21.12
N PRO A 282 4.74 -14.51 22.19
CA PRO A 282 3.50 -14.41 22.93
C PRO A 282 2.38 -13.88 22.04
N GLY A 283 1.25 -14.58 22.02
CA GLY A 283 0.07 -14.23 21.23
C GLY A 283 0.13 -14.67 19.76
N ARG A 284 1.13 -15.46 19.35
CA ARG A 284 1.28 -15.97 17.98
C ARG A 284 1.19 -17.49 17.87
N ARG A 285 1.13 -18.20 18.99
CA ARG A 285 1.08 -19.67 19.03
C ARG A 285 -0.24 -20.25 18.51
N TYR A 286 -1.36 -19.64 18.87
CA TYR A 286 -2.70 -20.03 18.44
C TYR A 286 -3.41 -18.88 17.72
N CYS A 287 -4.55 -19.19 17.12
CA CYS A 287 -5.42 -18.19 16.51
C CYS A 287 -5.72 -17.04 17.50
N PRO A 288 -5.80 -15.78 17.02
CA PRO A 288 -6.14 -14.65 17.87
C PRO A 288 -7.45 -14.91 18.65
N GLY A 289 -7.45 -14.67 19.96
CA GLY A 289 -8.60 -14.92 20.83
C GLY A 289 -8.55 -16.24 21.62
N TYR A 290 -7.54 -17.08 21.35
CA TYR A 290 -7.27 -18.37 22.02
C TYR A 290 -5.89 -18.44 22.70
N ASN A 291 -5.21 -17.31 22.88
CA ASN A 291 -3.86 -17.28 23.47
C ASN A 291 -3.92 -16.91 24.97
N ALA A 292 -3.71 -17.90 25.84
CA ALA A 292 -3.68 -17.68 27.29
C ALA A 292 -2.57 -16.69 27.72
N ASP A 293 -1.43 -16.72 27.03
CA ASP A 293 -0.24 -15.91 27.35
C ASP A 293 -0.46 -14.40 27.22
N VAL A 294 -1.48 -13.98 26.45
CA VAL A 294 -1.86 -12.57 26.27
C VAL A 294 -3.14 -12.19 27.03
N GLY A 295 -3.66 -13.11 27.86
CA GLY A 295 -4.83 -12.88 28.69
C GLY A 295 -6.17 -13.07 27.99
N ASP A 296 -6.22 -13.86 26.91
CA ASP A 296 -7.49 -14.18 26.26
C ASP A 296 -8.41 -14.95 27.22
N LYS A 297 -9.64 -14.45 27.39
CA LYS A 297 -10.66 -15.06 28.26
C LYS A 297 -11.56 -16.00 27.47
N TRP A 298 -12.18 -16.94 28.18
CA TRP A 298 -13.19 -17.86 27.65
C TRP A 298 -12.70 -18.75 26.50
N ILE A 299 -11.41 -19.14 26.54
CA ILE A 299 -10.76 -19.93 25.47
C ILE A 299 -11.50 -21.24 25.20
N TRP A 300 -12.01 -21.89 26.24
CA TRP A 300 -12.75 -23.16 26.18
C TRP A 300 -14.19 -23.04 25.65
N LEU A 301 -14.75 -21.83 25.55
CA LEU A 301 -16.14 -21.57 25.13
C LEU A 301 -16.24 -20.77 23.82
N LYS A 302 -15.12 -20.60 23.10
CA LYS A 302 -15.05 -20.01 21.77
C LYS A 302 -14.69 -21.09 20.77
#